data_AF-A0A9E6JIP5-F1
#
_entry.id   AF-A0A9E6JIP5-F1
#
_cell.length_a   1.000
_cell.length_b   1.000
_cell.length_c   1.000
_cell.angle_alpha   90.00
_cell.angle_beta   90.00
_cell.angle_gamma   90.00
#
_symmetry.space_group_name_H-M   'P 1'
#
loop_
_entity.id
_entity.type
_entity.pdbx_description
1 polymer ?
#
loop_
_entity_poly.entity_id
_entity_poly.type
_entity_poly.pdbx_seq_one_letter_code
_entity_poly.pdbx_strand_id
1 'polypeptide(L)' 'MAIQVKVYRNGEALKGARVQTTWDSSTVITNDQGCAVFPGVPKSVRSVFVNGMEVKEDVDENGMLVVWL' A
#
# COMPACT_ATOMS: atom_id res chain seq x y z
N MET A 1 1.54 -0.21 -15.53
CA MET A 1 0.54 -0.65 -14.53
C MET A 1 0.80 0.07 -13.23
N ALA A 2 -0.24 0.32 -12.44
CA ALA A 2 -0.14 0.92 -11.11
C ALA A 2 -0.48 -0.14 -10.05
N ILE A 3 0.03 0.03 -8.83
CA ILE A 3 -0.47 -0.71 -7.67
C ILE A 3 -1.32 0.22 -6.79
N GLN A 4 -2.29 -0.37 -6.10
CA GLN A 4 -3.12 0.28 -5.11
C GLN A 4 -2.93 -0.45 -3.79
N VAL A 5 -2.61 0.29 -2.74
CA VAL A 5 -2.46 -0.23 -1.39
C VAL A 5 -3.64 0.23 -0.55
N LYS A 6 -4.45 -0.70 -0.05
CA LYS A 6 -5.53 -0.40 0.90
C LYS A 6 -5.09 -0.80 2.30
N VAL A 7 -5.09 0.14 3.22
CA VAL A 7 -4.67 -0.06 4.61
C VAL A 7 -5.89 0.00 5.51
N TYR A 8 -6.05 -1.02 6.34
CA TYR A 8 -7.08 -1.12 7.36
C TYR A 8 -6.44 -1.29 8.73
N ARG A 9 -7.10 -0.78 9.78
CA ARG A 9 -6.75 -1.00 11.19
C ARG A 9 -8.02 -1.32 11.96
N ASN A 10 -8.02 -2.42 12.72
CA ASN A 10 -9.20 -2.89 13.47
C ASN A 10 -10.48 -3.01 12.61
N GLY A 11 -10.35 -3.36 11.33
CA GLY A 11 -11.49 -3.46 10.41
C GLY A 11 -11.91 -2.15 9.72
N GLU A 12 -11.33 -1.01 10.10
CA GLU A 12 -11.65 0.31 9.54
C GLU A 12 -10.56 0.80 8.58
N ALA A 13 -10.96 1.54 7.54
CA ALA A 13 -10.00 2.12 6.59
C ALA A 13 -9.11 3.15 7.28
N LEU A 14 -7.79 2.96 7.20
CA LEU A 14 -6.83 3.82 7.89
C LEU A 14 -6.43 5.00 7.00
N LYS A 15 -7.08 6.15 7.20
CA LYS A 15 -6.69 7.44 6.60
C LYS A 15 -5.37 7.94 7.18
N GLY A 16 -4.55 8.57 6.35
CA GLY A 16 -3.32 9.25 6.81
C GLY A 16 -2.15 8.32 7.07
N ALA A 17 -2.26 7.02 6.74
CA ALA A 17 -1.16 6.09 6.80
C ALA A 17 -0.11 6.45 5.76
N ARG A 18 1.16 6.48 6.17
CA ARG A 18 2.29 6.67 5.27
C ARG A 18 2.65 5.32 4.66
N VAL A 19 2.37 5.15 3.37
CA VAL A 19 2.75 3.96 2.60
C VAL A 19 3.98 4.29 1.77
N GLN A 20 5.01 3.47 1.85
CA GLN A 20 6.22 3.60 1.04
C GLN A 20 6.49 2.29 0.32
N THR A 21 6.78 2.32 -0.97
CA THR A 21 7.14 1.09 -1.71
C THR A 21 8.63 0.78 -1.53
N THR A 22 8.99 -0.50 -1.53
CA THR A 22 10.40 -0.92 -1.53
C THR A 22 11.06 -0.85 -2.92
N TRP A 23 10.29 -0.59 -3.97
CA TRP A 23 10.75 -0.58 -5.36
C TRP A 23 11.48 0.72 -5.72
N ASP A 24 10.82 1.85 -5.53
CA ASP A 24 11.32 3.18 -5.90
C ASP A 24 11.40 4.13 -4.71
N SER A 25 11.14 3.62 -3.49
CA SER A 25 11.07 4.41 -2.25
C SER A 25 10.02 5.52 -2.28
N SER A 26 9.11 5.53 -3.27
CA SER A 26 8.03 6.50 -3.35
C SER A 26 7.13 6.36 -2.13
N THR A 27 6.64 7.49 -1.64
CA THR A 27 5.79 7.57 -0.47
C THR A 27 4.47 8.25 -0.83
N VAL A 28 3.35 7.62 -0.46
CA VAL A 28 2.00 8.14 -0.64
C VAL A 28 1.25 8.03 0.68
N ILE A 29 0.42 9.02 0.97
CA ILE A 29 -0.46 9.03 2.15
C ILE A 29 -1.82 8.47 1.76
N THR A 30 -2.39 7.59 2.58
CA THR A 30 -3.72 7.03 2.31
C THR A 30 -4.82 8.10 2.43
N ASN A 31 -5.78 8.04 1.50
CA ASN A 31 -6.97 8.89 1.51
C ASN A 31 -8.03 8.45 2.55
N ASP A 32 -9.22 9.07 2.54
CA ASP A 32 -10.34 8.74 3.44
C ASP A 32 -10.83 7.28 3.34
N GLN A 33 -10.52 6.59 2.25
CA GLN A 33 -10.84 5.18 2.04
C GLN A 33 -9.67 4.25 2.40
N GLY A 34 -8.62 4.77 3.03
CA GLY A 34 -7.41 4.00 3.36
C GLY A 34 -6.58 3.61 2.14
N CYS A 35 -6.78 4.26 0.99
CA CYS A 35 -6.14 3.89 -0.27
C CYS A 35 -4.96 4.80 -0.62
N ALA A 36 -3.84 4.19 -1.00
CA ALA A 36 -2.65 4.83 -1.57
C ALA A 36 -2.38 4.24 -2.97
N VAL A 37 -2.25 5.10 -3.99
CA VAL A 37 -2.07 4.68 -5.38
C VAL A 37 -0.67 5.04 -5.85
N PHE A 38 0.05 4.05 -6.40
CA PHE A 38 1.41 4.20 -6.90
C PHE A 38 1.42 4.01 -8.43
N PRO A 39 1.36 5.09 -9.21
CA PRO A 39 1.44 5.01 -10.66
C PRO A 39 2.84 4.55 -11.08
N GLY A 40 2.93 3.55 -11.95
CA GLY A 40 4.21 3.09 -12.52
C GLY A 40 4.94 2.04 -11.68
N VAL A 41 4.49 1.75 -10.46
CA VAL A 41 5.05 0.66 -9.65
C VAL A 41 4.54 -0.69 -10.17
N PRO A 42 5.42 -1.68 -10.41
CA PRO A 42 5.03 -2.96 -10.97
C PRO A 42 4.30 -3.85 -9.94
N LYS A 43 3.44 -4.75 -10.41
CA LYS A 43 2.76 -5.76 -9.57
C LYS A 43 3.72 -6.78 -8.94
N SER A 44 4.98 -6.81 -9.36
CA SER A 44 6.02 -7.63 -8.74
C SER A 44 6.49 -7.10 -7.39
N VAL A 45 6.02 -5.92 -6.95
CA VAL A 45 6.28 -5.44 -5.59
C VAL A 45 5.65 -6.41 -4.59
N ARG A 46 6.48 -6.87 -3.65
CA ARG A 46 6.08 -7.80 -2.58
C ARG A 46 6.22 -7.21 -1.19
N SER A 47 6.67 -5.97 -1.08
CA SER A 47 6.79 -5.31 0.20
C SER A 47 6.55 -3.81 0.12
N VAL A 48 5.91 -3.31 1.17
CA VAL A 48 5.69 -1.88 1.40
C VAL A 48 5.96 -1.59 2.87
N PHE A 49 6.37 -0.37 3.19
CA PHE A 49 6.38 0.12 4.56
C PHE A 49 5.10 0.89 4.83
N VAL A 50 4.39 0.55 5.92
CA VAL A 50 3.23 1.31 6.40
C VAL A 50 3.55 1.87 7.77
N ASN A 51 3.61 3.20 7.89
CA ASN A 51 4.05 3.90 9.10
C ASN A 51 5.40 3.38 9.66
N GLY A 52 6.31 2.97 8.77
CA GLY A 52 7.63 2.44 9.13
C GLY A 52 7.66 0.94 9.43
N MET A 53 6.52 0.23 9.41
CA MET A 53 6.47 -1.23 9.52
C MET A 53 6.52 -1.87 8.14
N GLU A 54 7.48 -2.78 7.91
CA GLU A 54 7.53 -3.54 6.66
C GLU A 54 6.38 -4.57 6.64
N VAL A 55 5.58 -4.52 5.58
CA VAL A 55 4.52 -5.48 5.28
C VAL A 55 4.91 -6.20 4.01
N LYS A 56 4.92 -7.54 4.06
CA LYS A 56 5.28 -8.41 2.93
C LYS A 56 4.03 -9.16 2.48
N GLU A 57 3.38 -8.63 1.46
CA GLU A 57 2.16 -9.17 0.88
C GLU A 57 2.29 -9.14 -0.64
N ASP A 58 1.71 -10.14 -1.32
CA ASP A 58 1.67 -10.17 -2.77
C ASP A 58 0.59 -9.19 -3.28
N VAL A 59 0.91 -8.48 -4.35
CA VAL A 59 -0.08 -7.69 -5.10
C VAL A 59 -0.91 -8.66 -5.95
N ASP A 60 -2.24 -8.55 -5.86
CA ASP A 60 -3.14 -9.42 -6.60
C ASP A 60 -3.10 -9.19 -8.13
N GLU A 61 -3.85 -10.02 -8.87
CA GLU A 61 -3.96 -9.91 -10.33
C GLU A 61 -4.54 -8.58 -10.82
N ASN A 62 -5.22 -7.81 -9.95
CA ASN A 62 -5.78 -6.50 -10.24
C ASN A 62 -4.81 -5.35 -9.92
N GLY A 63 -3.71 -5.63 -9.24
CA GLY A 63 -2.77 -4.59 -8.79
C GLY A 63 -3.10 -4.05 -7.40
N MET A 64 -3.89 -4.78 -6.61
CA MET A 64 -4.29 -4.38 -5.27
C MET A 64 -3.51 -5.17 -4.21
N LEU A 65 -3.00 -4.46 -3.22
CA LEU A 65 -2.41 -5.00 -2.01
C LEU A 65 -3.24 -4.52 -0.83
N VAL A 66 -3.71 -5.44 0.01
CA VAL A 66 -4.53 -5.12 1.17
C VAL A 66 -3.72 -5.38 2.44
N VAL A 67 -3.56 -4.36 3.27
CA VAL A 67 -2.81 -4.40 4.52
C VAL A 67 -3.78 -4.31 5.69
N TRP A 68 -3.61 -5.19 6.67
CA TRP A 68 -4.31 -5.17 7.95
C TRP A 68 -3.31 -4.88 9.07
N LEU A 69 -3.51 -3.78 9.81
CA LEU A 69 -2.70 -3.33 10.95
C LEU A 69 -3.43 -3.43 12.29
#